data_AF-A0A971U8H9-F1
#
_entry.id   AF-A0A971U8H9-F1
#
_cell.length_a   1.000
_cell.length_b   1.000
_cell.length_c   1.000
_cell.angle_alpha   90.00
_cell.angle_beta   90.00
_cell.angle_gamma   90.00
#
_symmetry.space_group_name_H-M   'P 1'
#
loop_
_entity.id
_entity.type
_entity.pdbx_description
1 polymer ?
#
loop_
_entity_poly.entity_id
_entity_poly.type
_entity_poly.pdbx_seq_one_letter_code
_entity_poly.pdbx_strand_id
1 'polypeptide(L)'
;TTYARNRLGIGKLDKEHAMRLVLGLLRKGEPLLLLIDQNVAAREGVFITFFGRPACATAGIALMALHTGAAVLPIFTTRLPDGRYLTEIGAQVPTINTGDREADVLQNTQNYNTIIEEHVRRHPGQWLWLHQRWKTKRCQLRRRRT
;
A
#
# COMPACT_ATOMS: atom_id res chain seq x y z
N THR A 1 -21.75 1.16 -1.02
CA THR A 1 -20.47 0.40 -1.12
C THR A 1 -20.46 -0.88 -0.28
N THR A 2 -21.07 -0.91 0.92
CA THR A 2 -21.10 -2.10 1.80
C THR A 2 -21.84 -3.31 1.21
N TYR A 3 -23.00 -3.09 0.60
CA TYR A 3 -23.82 -4.17 0.01
C TYR A 3 -23.07 -4.94 -1.10
N ALA A 4 -22.40 -4.22 -2.01
CA ALA A 4 -21.64 -4.83 -3.10
C ALA A 4 -20.47 -5.68 -2.60
N ARG A 5 -19.79 -5.28 -1.52
CA ARG A 5 -18.67 -6.03 -0.94
C ARG A 5 -19.12 -7.30 -0.25
N ASN A 6 -20.17 -7.21 0.59
CA ASN A 6 -20.71 -8.37 1.30
C ASN A 6 -21.27 -9.42 0.33
N ARG A 7 -21.92 -8.99 -0.76
CA ARG A 7 -22.42 -9.90 -1.80
C ARG A 7 -21.29 -10.68 -2.50
N LEU A 8 -20.08 -10.13 -2.53
CA LEU A 8 -18.89 -10.75 -3.12
C LEU A 8 -18.04 -11.49 -2.07
N GLY A 9 -18.52 -11.64 -0.83
CA GLY A 9 -17.77 -12.27 0.26
C GLY A 9 -16.61 -11.43 0.81
N ILE A 10 -16.51 -10.14 0.43
CA ILE A 10 -15.45 -9.25 0.89
C ILE A 10 -15.86 -8.65 2.23
N GLY A 11 -15.27 -9.19 3.30
CA GLY A 11 -15.40 -8.63 4.65
C GLY A 11 -14.79 -7.24 4.76
N LYS A 12 -15.37 -6.39 5.61
CA LYS A 12 -14.82 -5.06 5.95
C LYS A 12 -14.19 -5.12 7.34
N LEU A 13 -13.02 -4.51 7.47
CA LEU A 13 -12.37 -4.27 8.77
C LEU A 13 -12.21 -2.77 8.96
N ASP A 14 -12.69 -2.26 10.09
CA ASP A 14 -12.45 -0.87 10.47
C ASP A 14 -11.02 -0.70 10.97
N LYS A 15 -10.39 0.42 10.63
CA LYS A 15 -8.94 0.64 10.84
C LYS A 15 -8.54 0.53 12.31
N GLU A 16 -9.44 0.84 13.24
CA GLU A 16 -9.21 0.72 14.67
C GLU A 16 -9.24 -0.76 15.09
N HIS A 17 -8.17 -1.21 15.75
CA HIS A 17 -8.00 -2.58 16.25
C HIS A 17 -7.97 -3.71 15.20
N ALA A 18 -8.10 -3.40 13.89
CA ALA A 18 -8.07 -4.41 12.83
C ALA A 18 -6.73 -5.14 12.68
N MET A 19 -5.59 -4.53 13.07
CA MET A 19 -4.28 -5.11 12.80
C MET A 19 -4.13 -6.53 13.38
N ARG A 20 -4.56 -6.77 14.63
CA ARG A 20 -4.47 -8.11 15.25
C ARG A 20 -5.28 -9.14 14.46
N LEU A 21 -6.47 -8.75 14.01
CA LEU A 21 -7.35 -9.63 13.26
C LEU A 21 -6.79 -9.90 11.87
N VAL A 22 -6.30 -8.88 11.17
CA VAL A 22 -5.65 -9.03 9.85
C VAL A 22 -4.46 -9.96 9.92
N LEU A 23 -3.58 -9.82 10.91
CA LEU A 23 -2.44 -10.71 11.09
C LEU A 23 -2.89 -12.16 11.34
N GLY A 24 -3.97 -12.35 12.09
CA GLY A 24 -4.58 -13.67 12.29
C GLY A 24 -5.14 -14.28 11.00
N LEU A 25 -5.79 -13.48 10.16
CA LEU A 25 -6.31 -13.90 8.85
C LEU A 25 -5.18 -14.28 7.90
N LEU A 26 -4.15 -13.44 7.77
CA LEU A 26 -3.00 -13.71 6.91
C LEU A 26 -2.27 -15.00 7.30
N ARG A 27 -2.14 -15.29 8.61
CA ARG A 27 -1.56 -16.57 9.10
C ARG A 27 -2.40 -17.80 8.75
N LYS A 28 -3.69 -17.63 8.53
CA LYS A 28 -4.60 -18.70 8.07
C LYS A 28 -4.59 -18.85 6.54
N GLY A 29 -3.80 -18.04 5.83
CA GLY A 29 -3.76 -18.03 4.36
C GLY A 29 -4.88 -17.23 3.72
N GLU A 30 -5.63 -16.44 4.49
CA GLU A 30 -6.72 -15.62 3.94
C GLU A 30 -6.16 -14.40 3.19
N PRO A 31 -6.68 -14.10 1.98
CA PRO A 31 -6.18 -12.98 1.19
C PRO A 31 -6.64 -11.63 1.76
N LEU A 32 -5.76 -10.63 1.64
CA LEU A 32 -6.03 -9.25 2.02
C LEU A 32 -5.76 -8.31 0.85
N LEU A 33 -6.76 -7.50 0.48
CA LEU A 33 -6.61 -6.44 -0.51
C LEU A 33 -6.54 -5.07 0.17
N LEU A 34 -5.51 -4.29 -0.13
CA LEU A 34 -5.33 -2.93 0.37
C LEU A 34 -4.87 -1.97 -0.73
N LEU A 35 -5.41 -0.75 -0.69
CA LEU A 35 -4.95 0.37 -1.51
C LEU A 35 -3.86 1.14 -0.74
N ILE A 36 -2.71 1.36 -1.36
CA ILE A 36 -1.51 1.90 -0.70
C ILE A 36 -0.97 3.20 -1.33
N ASP A 37 -1.65 3.71 -2.35
CA ASP A 37 -1.22 4.84 -3.19
C ASP A 37 -1.64 6.22 -2.63
N GLN A 38 -2.30 6.26 -1.46
CA GLN A 38 -2.72 7.49 -0.82
C GLN A 38 -1.70 8.04 0.20
N ASN A 39 -1.73 9.35 0.42
CA ASN A 39 -0.95 10.02 1.46
C ASN A 39 -1.48 9.65 2.85
N VAL A 40 -0.57 9.36 3.78
CA VAL A 40 -0.89 9.15 5.21
C VAL A 40 -0.27 10.23 6.09
N ALA A 41 -0.72 10.31 7.35
CA ALA A 41 -0.10 11.20 8.33
C ALA A 41 1.34 10.76 8.64
N ALA A 42 2.22 11.69 9.02
CA ALA A 42 3.63 11.39 9.27
C ALA A 42 3.87 10.32 10.35
N ARG A 43 2.94 10.14 11.28
CA ARG A 43 2.99 9.12 12.34
C ARG A 43 2.53 7.71 11.89
N GLU A 44 1.91 7.62 10.71
CA GLU A 44 1.25 6.40 10.19
C GLU A 44 2.00 5.80 8.99
N GLY A 45 3.13 6.40 8.60
CA GLY A 45 3.83 6.01 7.39
C GLY A 45 5.33 6.31 7.44
N VAL A 46 6.00 5.94 6.36
CA VAL A 46 7.42 6.19 6.12
C VAL A 46 7.58 7.11 4.92
N PHE A 47 8.69 7.87 4.89
CA PHE A 47 8.98 8.76 3.76
C PHE A 47 9.76 8.01 2.69
N ILE A 48 9.09 7.77 1.56
CA ILE A 48 9.68 7.19 0.35
C ILE A 48 9.87 8.29 -0.71
N THR A 49 10.55 7.96 -1.80
CA THR A 49 10.60 8.79 -3.01
C THR A 49 9.50 8.34 -3.96
N PHE A 50 8.62 9.26 -4.34
CA PHE A 50 7.54 9.05 -5.31
C PHE A 50 7.60 10.12 -6.41
N PHE A 51 7.87 9.71 -7.65
CA PHE A 51 8.18 10.56 -8.81
C PHE A 51 9.23 11.63 -8.49
N GLY A 52 10.36 11.18 -7.90
CA GLY A 52 11.49 12.05 -7.54
C GLY A 52 11.24 12.99 -6.36
N ARG A 53 10.09 12.90 -5.68
CA ARG A 53 9.70 13.78 -4.58
C ARG A 53 9.41 12.98 -3.30
N PRO A 54 9.81 13.46 -2.11
CA PRO A 54 9.47 12.78 -0.86
C PRO A 54 7.96 12.71 -0.63
N ALA A 55 7.42 11.51 -0.41
CA ALA A 55 6.01 11.27 -0.11
C ALA A 55 5.87 10.37 1.13
N CYS A 56 4.83 10.60 1.94
CA CYS A 56 4.54 9.76 3.09
C CYS A 56 3.58 8.63 2.69
N ALA A 57 4.09 7.41 2.70
CA ALA A 57 3.37 6.20 2.30
C ALA A 57 3.10 5.30 3.50
N THR A 58 2.00 4.54 3.44
CA THR A 58 1.67 3.57 4.49
C THR A 58 2.74 2.48 4.57
N ALA A 59 3.18 2.17 5.79
CA ALA A 59 4.09 1.06 6.07
C ALA A 59 3.34 -0.28 6.28
N GLY A 60 2.00 -0.28 6.22
CA GLY A 60 1.17 -1.38 6.66
C GLY A 60 1.49 -2.71 5.97
N ILE A 61 1.61 -2.71 4.63
CA ILE A 61 1.93 -3.93 3.87
C ILE A 61 3.29 -4.49 4.26
N ALA A 62 4.32 -3.64 4.34
CA ALA A 62 5.66 -4.06 4.72
C ALA A 62 5.67 -4.68 6.13
N LEU A 63 5.00 -4.04 7.08
CA LEU A 63 4.88 -4.55 8.44
C LEU A 63 4.15 -5.91 8.51
N MET A 64 3.07 -6.06 7.76
CA MET A 64 2.31 -7.32 7.74
C MET A 64 3.10 -8.45 7.06
N ALA A 65 3.75 -8.17 5.92
CA ALA A 65 4.58 -9.14 5.22
C ALA A 65 5.75 -9.61 6.08
N LEU A 66 6.48 -8.69 6.71
CA LEU A 66 7.59 -9.01 7.63
C LEU A 66 7.13 -9.83 8.84
N HIS A 67 5.92 -9.58 9.35
CA HIS A 67 5.41 -10.27 10.54
C HIS A 67 4.80 -11.65 10.26
N THR A 68 4.32 -11.88 9.03
CA THR A 68 3.55 -13.08 8.68
C THR A 68 4.22 -13.96 7.64
N GLY A 69 5.19 -13.44 6.89
CA GLY A 69 5.75 -14.11 5.72
C GLY A 69 4.81 -14.13 4.51
N ALA A 70 3.67 -13.42 4.56
CA ALA A 70 2.70 -13.40 3.47
C ALA A 70 3.31 -12.84 2.18
N ALA A 71 2.99 -13.48 1.05
CA ALA A 71 3.36 -12.99 -0.27
C ALA A 71 2.63 -11.69 -0.58
N VAL A 72 3.35 -10.73 -1.18
CA VAL A 72 2.79 -9.46 -1.63
C VAL A 72 2.72 -9.46 -3.16
N LEU A 73 1.52 -9.41 -3.71
CA LEU A 73 1.26 -9.34 -5.15
C LEU A 73 0.69 -7.96 -5.49
N PRO A 74 1.28 -7.21 -6.44
CA PRO A 74 0.70 -5.95 -6.90
C PRO A 74 -0.48 -6.25 -7.83
N ILE A 75 -1.58 -5.52 -7.66
CA ILE A 75 -2.77 -5.67 -8.50
C ILE A 75 -3.14 -4.30 -9.06
N PHE A 76 -3.36 -4.24 -10.35
CA PHE A 76 -3.77 -3.03 -11.05
C PHE A 76 -4.97 -3.30 -11.94
N THR A 77 -5.84 -2.30 -12.09
CA THR A 77 -6.97 -2.36 -13.01
C THR A 77 -6.95 -1.15 -13.92
N THR A 78 -6.93 -1.39 -15.23
CA THR A 78 -6.89 -0.35 -16.27
C THR A 78 -8.11 -0.47 -17.16
N ARG A 79 -8.75 0.66 -17.50
CA ARG A 79 -9.84 0.74 -18.46
C ARG A 79 -9.28 0.69 -19.89
N LEU A 80 -9.87 -0.16 -20.72
CA LEU A 80 -9.55 -0.32 -22.14
C LEU A 80 -10.40 0.62 -23.00
N PRO A 81 -9.97 0.93 -24.25
CA PRO A 81 -10.70 1.84 -25.14
C PRO A 81 -12.14 1.43 -25.44
N ASP A 82 -12.42 0.13 -25.44
CA ASP A 82 -13.75 -0.45 -25.69
C ASP A 82 -14.67 -0.46 -24.44
N GLY A 83 -14.24 0.16 -23.35
CA GLY A 83 -14.99 0.25 -22.11
C GLY A 83 -14.83 -0.97 -21.18
N ARG A 84 -14.09 -2.01 -21.58
CA ARG A 84 -13.74 -3.12 -20.69
C ARG A 84 -12.66 -2.71 -19.68
N TYR A 85 -12.43 -3.56 -18.69
CA TYR A 85 -11.36 -3.39 -17.71
C TYR A 85 -10.43 -4.60 -17.76
N LEU A 86 -9.12 -4.33 -17.74
CA LEU A 86 -8.08 -5.34 -17.58
C LEU A 86 -7.55 -5.26 -16.15
N THR A 87 -7.64 -6.37 -15.42
CA THR A 87 -7.01 -6.51 -14.11
C THR A 87 -5.79 -7.39 -14.23
N GLU A 88 -4.63 -6.86 -13.86
CA GLU A 88 -3.35 -7.54 -13.88
C GLU A 88 -2.92 -7.84 -12.45
N ILE A 89 -2.54 -9.10 -12.18
CA ILE A 89 -1.85 -9.49 -10.95
C ILE A 89 -0.39 -9.67 -11.33
N GLY A 90 0.48 -8.82 -10.79
CA GLY A 90 1.90 -8.89 -11.06
C GLY A 90 2.59 -10.01 -10.27
N ALA A 91 3.88 -10.22 -10.58
CA ALA A 91 4.71 -11.15 -9.84
C ALA A 91 4.84 -10.75 -8.37
N GLN A 92 5.14 -11.73 -7.52
CA GLN A 92 5.44 -11.48 -6.11
C GLN A 92 6.59 -10.49 -5.97
N VAL A 93 6.37 -9.46 -5.16
CA VAL A 93 7.44 -8.56 -4.74
C VAL A 93 8.25 -9.27 -3.67
N PRO A 94 9.57 -9.48 -3.87
CA PRO A 94 10.41 -10.10 -2.85
C PRO A 94 10.44 -9.23 -1.59
N THR A 95 10.21 -9.87 -0.44
CA THR A 95 10.29 -9.20 0.86
C THR A 95 11.74 -9.19 1.33
N ILE A 96 12.27 -7.99 1.56
CA ILE A 96 13.59 -7.80 2.18
C ILE A 96 13.43 -7.91 3.70
N ASN A 97 14.18 -8.80 4.34
CA ASN A 97 14.17 -9.02 5.78
C ASN A 97 15.59 -9.28 6.27
N THR A 98 16.32 -8.21 6.57
CA THR A 98 17.72 -8.22 7.00
C THR A 98 17.87 -8.29 8.52
N GLY A 99 16.78 -8.04 9.25
CA GLY A 99 16.78 -7.93 10.71
C GLY A 99 16.81 -6.48 11.20
N ASP A 100 17.20 -5.52 10.35
CA ASP A 100 16.98 -4.10 10.59
C ASP A 100 15.55 -3.74 10.19
N ARG A 101 14.66 -3.79 11.19
CA ARG A 101 13.23 -3.57 10.97
C ARG A 101 12.90 -2.20 10.36
N GLU A 102 13.61 -1.14 10.73
CA GLU A 102 13.30 0.19 10.21
C GLU A 102 13.73 0.31 8.74
N ALA A 103 14.94 -0.16 8.42
CA ALA A 103 15.45 -0.18 7.06
C ALA A 103 14.62 -1.09 6.14
N ASP A 104 14.27 -2.29 6.62
CA ASP A 104 13.46 -3.25 5.88
C ASP A 104 12.07 -2.69 5.56
N VAL A 105 11.40 -2.07 6.54
CA VAL A 105 10.08 -1.46 6.31
C VAL A 105 10.16 -0.34 5.27
N LEU A 106 11.18 0.52 5.36
CA LEU A 106 11.38 1.60 4.41
C LEU A 106 11.62 1.06 2.99
N GLN A 107 12.55 0.11 2.85
CA GLN A 107 12.94 -0.41 1.55
C GLN A 107 11.81 -1.19 0.86
N ASN A 108 11.10 -2.05 1.60
CA ASN A 108 9.93 -2.75 1.05
C ASN A 108 8.83 -1.75 0.64
N THR A 109 8.56 -0.74 1.47
CA THR A 109 7.58 0.30 1.12
C THR A 109 7.98 1.08 -0.13
N GLN A 110 9.28 1.38 -0.29
CA GLN A 110 9.81 2.01 -1.50
C GLN A 110 9.59 1.10 -2.72
N ASN A 111 9.93 -0.19 -2.64
CA ASN A 111 9.76 -1.14 -3.74
C ASN A 111 8.30 -1.19 -4.23
N TYR A 112 7.34 -1.26 -3.30
CA TYR A 112 5.92 -1.25 -3.66
C TYR A 112 5.52 0.04 -4.39
N ASN A 113 6.03 1.19 -3.94
CA ASN A 113 5.72 2.47 -4.56
C ASN A 113 6.40 2.64 -5.91
N THR A 114 7.61 2.10 -6.11
CA THR A 114 8.28 2.08 -7.41
C THR A 114 7.46 1.32 -8.45
N ILE A 115 6.89 0.17 -8.09
CA ILE A 115 5.99 -0.60 -8.97
C ILE A 115 4.73 0.21 -9.31
N ILE A 116 4.18 0.95 -8.34
CA ILE A 116 3.05 1.86 -8.60
C ILE A 116 3.48 2.95 -9.60
N GLU A 117 4.65 3.56 -9.43
CA GLU A 117 5.13 4.58 -10.38
C GLU A 117 5.24 4.00 -11.80
N GLU A 118 5.80 2.81 -11.95
CA GLU A 118 5.92 2.13 -13.25
C GLU A 118 4.55 1.93 -13.90
N HIS A 119 3.55 1.49 -13.14
CA HIS A 119 2.19 1.35 -13.66
C HIS A 119 1.57 2.71 -14.02
N VAL A 120 1.72 3.72 -13.16
CA VAL A 120 1.21 5.07 -13.41
C VAL A 120 1.89 5.72 -14.62
N ARG A 121 3.18 5.46 -14.87
CA ARG A 121 3.86 5.93 -16.10
C ARG A 121 3.27 5.33 -17.38
N ARG A 122 2.80 4.08 -17.34
CA ARG A 122 2.12 3.43 -18.48
C ARG A 122 0.72 4.00 -18.73
N HIS A 123 0.00 4.36 -17.66
CA HIS A 123 -1.39 4.81 -17.76
C HIS A 123 -1.66 6.09 -16.94
N PRO A 124 -0.96 7.21 -17.21
CA PRO A 124 -0.99 8.38 -16.33
C PRO A 124 -2.39 9.01 -16.23
N GLY A 125 -3.17 9.00 -17.32
CA GLY A 125 -4.53 9.52 -17.32
C GLY A 125 -5.55 8.70 -16.53
N GLN A 126 -5.18 7.49 -16.06
CA GLN A 126 -6.09 6.60 -15.33
C GLN A 126 -5.79 6.52 -13.83
N TRP A 127 -4.73 7.18 -13.37
CA TRP A 127 -4.49 7.30 -11.93
C TRP A 127 -5.37 8.38 -11.31
N LEU A 128 -5.85 8.14 -10.09
CA LEU A 128 -6.75 9.06 -9.40
C LEU A 128 -5.98 10.24 -8.77
N TRP A 129 -5.62 11.23 -9.59
CA TRP A 129 -4.85 12.44 -9.19
C TRP A 129 -5.55 13.36 -8.16
N LEU A 130 -6.78 13.06 -7.75
CA LEU A 130 -7.55 13.83 -6.78
C LEU A 130 -6.92 13.83 -5.38
N HIS A 131 -6.19 12.79 -5.01
CA HIS A 131 -5.50 12.73 -3.72
C HIS A 131 -4.22 13.57 -3.74
N GLN A 132 -4.08 14.48 -2.76
CA GLN A 132 -2.82 15.22 -2.57
C GLN A 132 -1.70 14.30 -2.06
N ARG A 133 -1.07 13.56 -2.98
CA ARG A 133 -0.04 12.55 -2.70
C ARG A 133 1.13 13.06 -1.86
N TRP A 134 1.50 14.33 -2.02
CA TRP A 134 2.62 14.97 -1.33
C TRP A 134 2.19 15.93 -0.20
N LYS A 135 1.00 15.75 0.38
CA LYS A 135 0.48 16.63 1.44
C LYS A 135 1.36 16.61 2.69
N THR A 136 1.71 15.43 3.18
CA THR A 136 2.53 15.27 4.37
C THR A 136 4.01 15.58 4.10
N LYS A 137 4.65 16.36 4.98
CA LYS A 137 6.02 16.87 4.84
C LYS A 137 6.92 16.37 5.97
N ARG A 138 8.21 16.17 5.67
CA ARG A 138 9.21 15.67 6.64
C ARG A 138 9.35 16.54 7.90
N CYS A 139 9.16 17.86 7.79
CA CYS A 139 9.22 18.78 8.93
C CYS A 139 8.17 18.46 10.03
N GLN A 140 7.09 17.75 9.69
CA GLN A 140 6.05 17.35 10.64
C GLN A 140 6.49 16.21 11.56
N LEU A 141 7.58 15.49 11.26
CA LEU A 141 8.17 14.48 12.14
C LEU A 141 8.78 15.10 13.41
N ARG A 142 9.31 16.33 13.31
CA ARG A 142 10.08 17.00 14.38
C ARG A 142 9.24 17.63 15.48
N ARG A 143 7.92 17.76 15.32
CA ARG A 143 7.02 18.37 16.34
C ARG A 143 6.77 17.45 17.56
N ARG A 144 7.75 16.60 17.92
CA ARG A 144 7.67 15.49 18.88
C ARG A 144 8.79 15.47 19.92
N ARG A 145 9.43 16.61 20.20
CA ARG A 145 10.25 16.77 21.40
C ARG A 145 9.59 17.78 22.34
N THR A 146 8.46 17.38 22.91
CA THR A 146 7.89 17.94 24.14
C THR A 146 7.05 16.88 24.81
#